data_AF-A0A834G3I2-F1
#
_entry.id   AF-A0A834G3I2-F1
#
_cell.length_a   1.000
_cell.length_b   1.000
_cell.length_c   1.000
_cell.angle_alpha   90.00
_cell.angle_beta   90.00
_cell.angle_gamma   90.00
#
_symmetry.space_group_name_H-M   'P 1'
#
loop_
_entity.id
_entity.type
_entity.pdbx_description
1 polymer ?
#
loop_
_entity_poly.entity_id
_entity_poly.type
_entity_poly.pdbx_seq_one_letter_code
_entity_poly.pdbx_strand_id
1 'polypeptide(L)'
;MKNLASLPQTLISKANDARSESALGDCGSLFSDAADRLGDSVRAVEVGPGEKVLDEVKIGDLNAWISAAMTCEETCLDGLEEVGSTVVGEVRERVQRSKEYLSNSLAILANIQTLLHKFHLALH
;
A
#
# COMPACT_ATOMS: atom_id res chain seq x y z
N MET A 1 3.58 -3.45 -6.67
CA MET A 1 2.22 -2.89 -6.65
C MET A 1 1.37 -3.16 -7.89
N LYS A 2 1.83 -2.92 -9.13
CA LYS A 2 0.99 -3.15 -10.34
C LYS A 2 0.35 -4.55 -10.40
N ASN A 3 1.08 -5.59 -10.00
CA ASN A 3 0.58 -6.97 -9.95
C ASN A 3 -0.45 -7.23 -8.83
N LEU A 4 -0.45 -6.42 -7.77
CA LEU A 4 -1.43 -6.52 -6.70
C LEU A 4 -2.73 -5.80 -7.12
N ALA A 5 -2.61 -4.60 -7.68
CA ALA A 5 -3.76 -3.82 -8.15
C ALA A 5 -4.62 -4.55 -9.20
N SER A 6 -4.01 -5.38 -10.06
CA SER A 6 -4.74 -6.19 -11.04
C SER A 6 -5.20 -7.55 -10.53
N LEU A 7 -4.82 -7.95 -9.30
CA LEU A 7 -5.10 -9.28 -8.77
C LEU A 7 -6.61 -9.55 -8.69
N PRO A 8 -7.45 -8.65 -8.12
CA PRO A 8 -8.87 -8.95 -7.96
C PRO A 8 -9.56 -9.27 -9.28
N GLN A 9 -9.26 -8.52 -10.34
CA GLN A 9 -9.81 -8.73 -11.68
C GLN A 9 -9.44 -10.11 -12.25
N THR A 10 -8.24 -10.62 -11.94
CA THR A 10 -7.82 -11.97 -12.38
C THR A 10 -8.51 -13.10 -11.60
N LEU A 11 -9.07 -12.80 -10.42
CA LEU A 11 -9.72 -13.78 -9.55
C LEU A 11 -11.24 -13.83 -9.71
N ILE A 12 -11.84 -12.83 -10.38
CA ILE A 12 -13.30 -12.80 -10.64
C ILE A 12 -13.77 -14.11 -11.27
N SER A 13 -13.06 -14.61 -12.29
CA SER A 13 -13.44 -15.86 -12.96
C SER A 13 -13.26 -17.13 -12.10
N LYS A 14 -12.60 -17.04 -10.95
CA LYS A 14 -12.40 -18.15 -10.00
C LYS A 14 -13.40 -18.13 -8.84
N ALA A 15 -13.99 -16.98 -8.53
CA ALA A 15 -14.88 -16.78 -7.39
C ALA A 15 -16.17 -17.61 -7.48
N ASN A 16 -16.71 -17.82 -8.70
CA ASN A 16 -17.88 -18.64 -9.01
C ASN A 16 -19.19 -18.26 -8.28
N ASP A 17 -19.26 -17.11 -7.60
CA ASP A 17 -20.47 -16.58 -6.99
C ASP A 17 -20.52 -15.04 -7.02
N ALA A 18 -21.71 -14.48 -7.15
CA ALA A 18 -21.91 -13.05 -7.36
C ALA A 18 -21.46 -12.17 -6.18
N ARG A 19 -21.48 -12.69 -4.94
CA ARG A 19 -21.06 -11.91 -3.76
C ARG A 19 -19.55 -11.78 -3.72
N SER A 20 -18.83 -12.87 -3.98
CA SER A 20 -17.38 -12.85 -4.15
C SER A 20 -16.94 -11.99 -5.33
N GLU A 21 -17.66 -12.03 -6.47
CA GLU A 21 -17.37 -11.17 -7.61
C GLU A 21 -17.52 -9.68 -7.26
N SER A 22 -18.58 -9.32 -6.54
CA SER A 22 -18.78 -7.94 -6.05
C SER A 22 -17.66 -7.52 -5.10
N ALA A 23 -17.33 -8.34 -4.11
CA ALA A 23 -16.25 -8.06 -3.16
C ALA A 23 -14.89 -7.94 -3.85
N LEU A 24 -14.61 -8.73 -4.90
CA LEU A 24 -13.42 -8.57 -5.73
C LEU A 24 -13.43 -7.27 -6.54
N GLY A 25 -14.60 -6.79 -6.97
CA GLY A 25 -14.74 -5.46 -7.57
C GLY A 25 -14.33 -4.35 -6.60
N ASP A 26 -14.81 -4.43 -5.35
CA ASP A 26 -14.45 -3.49 -4.29
C ASP A 26 -12.96 -3.56 -3.96
N CYS A 27 -12.40 -4.77 -3.85
CA CYS A 27 -10.96 -4.99 -3.71
C CYS A 27 -10.14 -4.37 -4.85
N GLY A 28 -10.63 -4.41 -6.09
CA GLY A 28 -9.98 -3.77 -7.23
C GLY A 28 -9.86 -2.26 -7.04
N SER A 29 -10.91 -1.62 -6.53
CA SER A 29 -10.91 -0.19 -6.23
C SER A 29 -9.96 0.12 -5.06
N LEU A 30 -10.04 -0.64 -3.97
CA LEU A 30 -9.17 -0.48 -2.80
C LEU A 30 -7.68 -0.65 -3.14
N PHE A 31 -7.32 -1.64 -3.95
CA PHE A 31 -5.93 -1.83 -4.35
C PHE A 31 -5.44 -0.78 -5.36
N SER A 32 -6.34 -0.21 -6.17
CA SER A 32 -6.03 0.95 -7.01
C SER A 32 -5.72 2.17 -6.13
N ASP A 33 -6.57 2.46 -5.14
CA ASP A 33 -6.34 3.54 -4.18
C ASP A 33 -5.02 3.35 -3.44
N ALA A 34 -4.73 2.13 -2.97
CA ALA A 34 -3.45 1.81 -2.35
C ALA A 34 -2.27 2.08 -3.30
N ALA A 35 -2.37 1.70 -4.58
CA ALA A 35 -1.35 1.96 -5.57
C ALA A 35 -1.15 3.45 -5.84
N ASP A 36 -2.23 4.24 -5.88
CA ASP A 36 -2.17 5.69 -6.07
C ASP A 36 -1.50 6.39 -4.88
N ARG A 37 -1.85 6.01 -3.65
CA ARG A 37 -1.19 6.51 -2.42
C ARG A 37 0.30 6.20 -2.39
N LEU A 38 0.69 5.00 -2.80
CA LEU A 38 2.11 4.66 -2.90
C LEU A 38 2.78 5.42 -4.05
N GLY A 39 2.05 5.71 -5.13
CA GLY A 39 2.51 6.60 -6.19
C GLY A 39 2.77 8.03 -5.69
N ASP A 40 1.87 8.56 -4.84
CA ASP A 40 2.08 9.84 -4.15
C ASP A 40 3.33 9.80 -3.27
N SER A 41 3.51 8.71 -2.51
CA SER A 41 4.71 8.52 -1.68
C SER A 41 6.00 8.53 -2.50
N VAL A 42 6.02 7.86 -3.66
CA VAL A 42 7.18 7.87 -4.55
C VAL A 42 7.45 9.28 -5.07
N ARG A 43 6.43 10.00 -5.53
CA ARG A 43 6.58 11.39 -6.01
C ARG A 43 7.09 12.34 -4.93
N ALA A 44 6.70 12.15 -3.67
CA ALA A 44 7.15 13.02 -2.58
C ALA A 44 8.61 12.82 -2.18
N VAL A 45 9.17 11.62 -2.43
CA VAL A 45 10.60 11.32 -2.19
C VAL A 45 11.47 11.52 -3.43
N GLU A 46 10.89 11.74 -4.61
CA GLU A 46 11.64 12.17 -5.79
C GLU A 46 12.21 13.57 -5.54
N VAL A 47 13.51 13.74 -5.83
CA VAL A 47 14.24 14.98 -5.56
C VAL A 47 14.87 15.47 -6.86
N GLY A 48 14.52 16.68 -7.29
CA GLY A 48 15.23 17.36 -8.36
C GLY A 48 16.62 17.86 -7.93
N PRO A 49 17.49 18.25 -8.88
CA PRO A 49 18.79 18.83 -8.55
C PRO A 49 18.61 20.08 -7.65
N GLY A 50 19.08 20.00 -6.41
CA GLY A 50 19.02 21.11 -5.45
C GLY A 50 17.75 21.19 -4.60
N GLU A 51 16.80 20.25 -4.75
CA GLU A 51 15.65 20.15 -3.84
C GLU A 51 16.01 19.49 -2.51
N LYS A 52 15.29 19.88 -1.46
CA LYS A 52 15.39 19.28 -0.13
C LYS A 52 14.85 17.85 -0.18
N VAL A 53 15.65 16.91 0.33
CA VAL A 53 15.33 15.47 0.31
C VAL A 53 14.03 15.17 1.06
N LEU A 54 13.88 15.66 2.30
CA LEU A 54 12.70 15.43 3.14
C LEU A 54 12.52 16.60 4.14
N ASP A 55 11.26 16.96 4.41
CA ASP A 55 10.84 17.84 5.51
C ASP A 55 9.79 17.11 6.37
N GLU A 56 9.42 17.69 7.52
CA GLU A 56 8.47 17.07 8.45
C GLU A 56 7.08 16.85 7.84
N VAL A 57 6.66 17.75 6.94
CA VAL A 57 5.36 17.66 6.25
C VAL A 57 5.36 16.45 5.31
N LYS A 58 6.39 16.32 4.47
CA LYS A 58 6.57 15.16 3.60
C LYS A 58 6.64 13.86 4.39
N ILE A 59 7.31 13.82 5.53
CA ILE A 59 7.34 12.62 6.38
C ILE A 59 5.94 12.28 6.91
N GLY A 60 5.16 13.30 7.30
CA GLY A 60 3.77 13.14 7.71
C GLY A 60 2.91 12.55 6.59
N ASP A 61 3.00 13.12 5.38
CA ASP A 61 2.28 12.66 4.20
C ASP A 61 2.66 11.22 3.82
N LEU A 62 3.95 10.89 3.83
CA LEU A 62 4.45 9.54 3.55
C LEU A 62 3.89 8.51 4.54
N ASN A 63 3.86 8.84 5.85
CA ASN A 63 3.27 7.96 6.86
C ASN A 63 1.77 7.77 6.61
N ALA A 64 1.04 8.84 6.32
CA ALA A 64 -0.40 8.78 6.07
C ALA A 64 -0.73 7.93 4.84
N TRP A 65 -0.04 8.14 3.72
CA TRP A 65 -0.28 7.41 2.47
C TRP A 65 0.09 5.92 2.56
N ILE A 66 1.21 5.58 3.20
CA ILE A 66 1.61 4.18 3.37
C ILE A 66 0.66 3.46 4.33
N SER A 67 0.25 4.12 5.42
CA SER A 67 -0.74 3.55 6.35
C SER A 67 -2.09 3.36 5.67
N ALA A 68 -2.53 4.33 4.85
CA ALA A 68 -3.76 4.20 4.06
C ALA A 68 -3.69 3.01 3.09
N ALA A 69 -2.56 2.80 2.41
CA ALA A 69 -2.39 1.65 1.53
C ALA A 69 -2.53 0.32 2.29
N MET A 70 -1.97 0.20 3.51
CA MET A 70 -2.17 -0.98 4.36
C MET A 70 -3.64 -1.17 4.73
N THR A 71 -4.34 -0.10 5.12
CA THR A 71 -5.78 -0.16 5.46
C THR A 71 -6.64 -0.58 4.27
N CYS A 72 -6.35 -0.10 3.06
CA CYS A 72 -7.06 -0.53 1.86
C CYS A 72 -6.87 -2.04 1.60
N GLU A 73 -5.66 -2.55 1.82
CA GLU A 73 -5.37 -3.97 1.66
C GLU A 73 -6.10 -4.83 2.72
N GLU A 74 -6.15 -4.39 3.97
CA GLU A 74 -6.89 -5.05 5.05
C GLU A 74 -8.40 -5.02 4.81
N THR A 75 -8.96 -3.88 4.41
CA THR A 75 -10.40 -3.73 4.12
C THR A 75 -10.87 -4.70 3.03
N CYS A 76 -10.04 -4.93 2.00
CA CYS A 76 -10.35 -5.93 0.98
C CYS A 76 -10.39 -7.37 1.56
N LEU A 77 -9.45 -7.72 2.44
CA LEU A 77 -9.46 -9.04 3.09
C LEU A 77 -10.70 -9.22 3.94
N ASP A 78 -11.06 -8.21 4.74
CA ASP A 78 -12.24 -8.24 5.60
C ASP A 78 -13.53 -8.43 4.78
N GLY A 79 -13.67 -7.71 3.66
CA GLY A 79 -14.82 -7.87 2.76
C GLY A 79 -14.92 -9.25 2.10
N LEU A 80 -13.78 -9.84 1.73
CA LEU A 80 -13.74 -11.21 1.19
C LEU A 80 -14.05 -12.27 2.25
N GLU A 81 -13.61 -12.05 3.50
CA GLU A 81 -13.93 -12.91 4.64
C GLU A 81 -15.43 -12.86 4.98
N GLU A 82 -16.03 -11.65 4.98
CA GLU A 82 -17.45 -11.44 5.28
C GLU A 82 -18.37 -12.22 4.32
N VAL A 83 -18.02 -12.26 3.03
CA VAL A 83 -18.80 -13.01 2.03
C VAL A 83 -18.44 -14.49 1.95
N GLY A 84 -17.44 -14.95 2.72
CA GLY A 84 -16.98 -16.34 2.70
C GLY A 84 -16.30 -16.74 1.39
N SER A 85 -15.58 -15.81 0.75
CA SER A 85 -15.02 -16.02 -0.58
C SER A 85 -13.96 -17.12 -0.60
N THR A 86 -14.04 -18.03 -1.58
CA THR A 86 -13.08 -19.14 -1.72
C THR A 86 -11.68 -18.67 -2.14
N VAL A 87 -11.55 -17.47 -2.72
CA VAL A 87 -10.27 -16.92 -3.19
C VAL A 87 -9.53 -16.09 -2.13
N VAL A 88 -10.12 -15.89 -0.95
CA VAL A 88 -9.55 -15.04 0.12
C VAL A 88 -8.12 -15.49 0.52
N GLY A 89 -7.84 -16.79 0.47
CA GLY A 89 -6.50 -17.32 0.74
C GLY A 89 -5.45 -16.84 -0.25
N GLU A 90 -5.77 -16.84 -1.54
CA GLU A 90 -4.88 -16.37 -2.61
C GLU A 90 -4.65 -14.86 -2.52
N VAL A 91 -5.69 -14.09 -2.17
CA VAL A 91 -5.58 -12.64 -1.93
C VAL A 91 -4.73 -12.36 -0.70
N ARG A 92 -4.94 -13.07 0.42
CA ARG A 92 -4.18 -12.91 1.67
C ARG A 92 -2.69 -13.13 1.46
N GLU A 93 -2.29 -14.17 0.74
CA GLU A 93 -0.87 -14.46 0.49
C GLU A 93 -0.18 -13.29 -0.24
N ARG A 94 -0.89 -12.64 -1.18
CA ARG A 94 -0.39 -11.51 -1.94
C ARG A 94 -0.35 -10.23 -1.12
N VAL A 95 -1.40 -9.97 -0.36
CA VAL A 95 -1.49 -8.84 0.58
C VAL A 95 -0.42 -8.95 1.66
N GLN A 96 -0.17 -10.12 2.23
CA GLN A 96 0.82 -10.28 3.29
C GLN A 96 2.23 -9.86 2.86
N ARG A 97 2.64 -10.25 1.64
CA ARG A 97 3.90 -9.77 1.05
C ARG A 97 3.93 -8.25 0.89
N SER A 98 2.81 -7.66 0.48
CA SER A 98 2.70 -6.20 0.35
C SER A 98 2.84 -5.51 1.71
N LYS A 99 2.10 -5.97 2.72
CA LYS A 99 2.18 -5.47 4.10
C LYS A 99 3.58 -5.52 4.68
N GLU A 100 4.39 -6.52 4.35
CA GLU A 100 5.80 -6.57 4.77
C GLU A 100 6.60 -5.41 4.18
N TYR A 101 6.44 -5.11 2.89
CA TYR A 101 7.08 -3.95 2.26
C TYR A 101 6.60 -2.63 2.87
N LEU A 102 5.29 -2.47 3.05
CA LEU A 102 4.70 -1.27 3.65
C LEU A 102 5.18 -1.05 5.09
N SER A 103 5.24 -2.12 5.89
CA SER A 103 5.75 -2.08 7.26
C SER A 103 7.23 -1.70 7.29
N ASN A 104 8.05 -2.27 6.38
CA ASN A 104 9.45 -1.89 6.24
C ASN A 104 9.62 -0.41 5.88
N SER A 105 8.79 0.12 4.98
CA SER A 105 8.81 1.54 4.63
C SER A 105 8.42 2.44 5.81
N LEU A 106 7.39 2.09 6.58
CA LEU A 106 7.03 2.81 7.81
C LEU A 106 8.16 2.78 8.84
N ALA A 107 8.84 1.64 9.01
CA ALA A 107 9.97 1.53 9.93
C ALA A 107 11.14 2.43 9.51
N ILE A 108 11.39 2.58 8.21
CA ILE A 108 12.39 3.52 7.69
C ILE A 108 11.97 4.95 8.01
N LEU A 109 10.71 5.33 7.76
CA LEU A 109 10.20 6.67 8.07
C LEU A 109 10.29 7.00 9.56
N ALA A 110 9.94 6.05 10.43
CA ALA A 110 10.04 6.21 11.87
C ALA A 110 11.49 6.47 12.34
N ASN A 111 12.49 6.04 11.58
CA ASN A 111 13.91 6.19 11.90
C ASN A 111 14.63 7.19 10.99
N ILE A 112 13.90 7.95 10.16
CA ILE A 112 14.50 8.72 9.07
C ILE A 112 15.44 9.82 9.56
N GLN A 113 15.12 10.50 10.66
CA GLN A 113 16.00 11.51 11.26
C GLN A 113 17.34 10.90 11.70
N THR A 114 17.29 9.75 12.38
CA THR A 114 18.48 8.99 12.79
C THR A 114 19.32 8.57 11.59
N LEU A 115 18.67 8.13 10.51
CA LEU A 115 19.34 7.74 9.27
C LEU A 115 20.03 8.94 8.62
N LEU A 116 19.31 10.05 8.41
CA LEU A 116 19.86 11.27 7.81
C LEU A 116 21.08 11.77 8.61
N HIS A 117 20.99 11.82 9.93
CA HIS A 117 22.11 12.20 10.79
C HIS A 117 23.35 11.31 10.59
N LYS A 118 23.18 9.98 10.48
CA LYS A 118 24.29 9.04 10.22
C LYS A 118 24.97 9.27 8.87
N PHE A 119 24.24 9.78 7.89
CA PHE A 119 24.76 10.11 6.56
C PHE A 119 25.22 11.58 6.43
N HIS A 120 25.26 12.34 7.52
CA HIS A 120 25.59 13.77 7.51
C HIS A 120 24.64 14.60 6.63
N LEU A 121 23.37 14.17 6.56
CA LEU A 121 22.26 14.88 5.94
C LEU A 121 21.36 15.47 7.03
N ALA A 122 20.63 16.54 6.70
CA ALA A 122 19.69 17.17 7.61
C ALA A 122 18.27 17.14 7.05
N LEU A 123 17.30 17.01 7.94
CA LEU A 123 15.92 17.35 7.63
C LEU A 123 15.83 18.88 7.50
N HIS A 124 15.06 19.36 6.53
CA HIS A 124 15.09 20.77 6.13
C HIS A 124 13.76 21.48 6.23
#